data_AF-A0A537A477-F1
#
_entry.id   AF-A0A537A477-F1
#
_cell.length_a   1.000
_cell.length_b   1.000
_cell.length_c   1.000
_cell.angle_alpha   90.00
_cell.angle_beta   90.00
_cell.angle_gamma   90.00
#
_symmetry.space_group_name_H-M   'P 1'
#
loop_
_entity.id
_entity.type
_entity.pdbx_description
1 polymer ?
#
loop_
_entity_poly.entity_id
_entity_poly.type
_entity_poly.pdbx_seq_one_letter_code
_entity_poly.pdbx_strand_id
1 'polypeptide(L)'
;MNSIGARLMAAWTRSALVACLLAAGCAQITETQCKAADWYQLGYRDADIYGLRPQVDQYAYQCRAFGVQAASETTYMAGWVDGFREWNTRVMGSECCGTR
;
A
#
# COMPACT_ATOMS: atom_id res chain seq x y z
N MET A 1 13.38 22.40 45.14
CA MET A 1 12.75 22.29 43.80
C MET A 1 12.50 20.82 43.49
N ASN A 2 11.24 20.41 43.38
CA ASN A 2 10.84 19.00 43.49
C ASN A 2 10.97 18.24 42.16
N SER A 3 11.96 17.35 42.09
CA SER A 3 12.28 16.44 40.98
C SER A 3 11.16 15.47 40.57
N ILE A 4 10.07 15.44 41.34
CA ILE A 4 8.87 14.62 41.09
C ILE A 4 8.08 15.19 39.89
N GLY A 5 8.01 16.52 39.74
CA GLY A 5 7.30 17.17 38.64
C GLY A 5 7.92 16.87 37.27
N ALA A 6 9.26 16.78 37.20
CA ALA A 6 9.97 16.50 35.95
C ALA A 6 9.74 15.06 35.44
N ARG A 7 9.56 14.09 36.35
CA ARG A 7 9.30 12.69 36.01
C ARG A 7 7.88 12.46 35.48
N LEU A 8 6.92 13.21 35.99
CA LEU A 8 5.53 13.15 35.54
C LEU A 8 5.40 13.75 34.13
N MET A 9 6.03 14.90 33.84
CA MET A 9 5.98 15.50 32.49
C MET A 9 6.62 14.61 31.42
N ALA A 10 7.73 13.94 31.74
CA ALA A 10 8.43 13.04 30.83
C ALA A 10 7.65 11.74 30.50
N ALA A 11 6.79 11.28 31.42
CA ALA A 11 5.94 10.12 31.17
C ALA A 11 4.77 10.47 30.23
N TRP A 12 4.22 11.68 30.35
CA TRP A 12 3.07 12.14 29.55
C TRP A 12 3.45 12.44 28.10
N THR A 13 4.62 13.02 27.87
CA THR A 13 5.14 13.25 26.51
C THR A 13 5.45 11.96 25.76
N ARG A 14 5.91 10.91 26.47
CA ARG A 14 6.17 9.59 25.89
C ARG A 14 4.89 8.88 25.44
N SER A 15 3.83 8.94 26.26
CA SER A 15 2.53 8.34 25.89
C SER A 15 1.86 9.03 24.70
N ALA A 16 1.99 10.37 24.59
CA ALA A 16 1.45 11.11 23.45
C ALA A 16 2.13 10.76 22.11
N LEU A 17 3.45 10.53 22.13
CA LEU A 17 4.21 10.14 20.94
C LEU A 17 3.80 8.77 20.41
N VAL A 18 3.56 7.80 21.30
CA VAL A 18 3.10 6.46 20.92
C VAL A 18 1.69 6.51 20.31
N ALA A 19 0.79 7.34 20.85
CA ALA A 19 -0.56 7.49 20.33
C ALA A 19 -0.60 8.10 18.91
N CYS A 20 0.25 9.11 18.62
CA CYS A 20 0.32 9.69 17.27
C CYS A 20 0.85 8.71 16.21
N LEU A 21 1.76 7.81 16.57
CA LEU A 21 2.29 6.80 15.63
C LEU A 21 1.24 5.76 15.23
N LEU A 22 0.27 5.48 16.10
CA LEU A 22 -0.81 4.52 15.83
C LEU A 22 -1.89 5.09 14.90
N ALA A 23 -1.99 6.42 14.73
CA ALA A 23 -3.02 7.07 13.92
C ALA A 23 -2.69 7.16 12.41
N ALA A 24 -1.48 6.77 11.99
CA ALA A 24 -1.07 6.86 10.58
C ALA A 24 -1.59 5.71 9.69
N GLY A 25 -2.44 4.81 10.22
CA GLY A 25 -2.79 3.54 9.56
C GLY A 25 -4.01 3.54 8.61
N CYS A 26 -4.80 4.62 8.53
CA CYS A 26 -6.02 4.65 7.71
C CYS A 26 -5.84 5.50 6.45
N ALA A 27 -4.96 5.09 5.54
CA ALA A 27 -4.79 5.79 4.26
C ALA A 27 -5.88 5.36 3.27
N GLN A 28 -6.91 6.20 3.12
CA GLN A 28 -7.90 6.10 2.04
C GLN A 28 -7.36 6.77 0.77
N ILE A 29 -7.59 6.21 -0.42
CA ILE A 29 -7.15 6.83 -1.67
C ILE A 29 -7.79 8.22 -1.83
N THR A 30 -6.99 9.22 -2.21
CA THR A 30 -7.48 10.58 -2.45
C THR A 30 -7.93 10.75 -3.89
N GLU A 31 -8.74 11.77 -4.17
CA GLU A 31 -9.14 12.13 -5.55
C GLU A 31 -7.92 12.33 -6.47
N THR A 32 -6.89 13.01 -5.97
CA THR A 32 -5.64 13.24 -6.69
C THR A 32 -4.93 11.94 -7.04
N GLN A 33 -4.94 10.96 -6.12
CA GLN A 33 -4.39 9.64 -6.38
C GLN A 33 -5.20 8.91 -7.46
N CYS A 34 -6.54 8.96 -7.42
CA CYS A 34 -7.35 8.37 -8.48
C CYS A 34 -7.06 9.01 -9.86
N LYS A 35 -7.00 10.34 -9.94
CA LYS A 35 -6.89 11.06 -11.21
C LYS A 35 -5.49 11.10 -11.79
N ALA A 36 -4.47 11.16 -10.94
CA ALA A 36 -3.06 11.29 -11.35
C ALA A 36 -2.25 10.01 -11.17
N ALA A 37 -2.87 8.89 -10.75
CA ALA A 37 -2.17 7.61 -10.66
C ALA A 37 -1.73 7.12 -12.03
N ASP A 38 -0.49 6.65 -12.08
CA ASP A 38 -0.07 5.69 -13.08
C ASP A 38 -0.69 4.33 -12.73
N TRP A 39 -1.84 4.04 -13.34
CA TRP A 39 -2.60 2.83 -13.08
C TRP A 39 -1.82 1.55 -13.42
N TYR A 40 -0.97 1.61 -14.44
CA TYR A 40 -0.13 0.47 -14.82
C TYR A 40 0.89 0.19 -13.72
N GLN A 41 1.63 1.22 -13.29
CA GLN A 41 2.63 1.06 -12.24
C GLN A 41 2.02 0.66 -10.90
N LEU A 42 0.82 1.14 -10.60
CA LEU A 42 0.07 0.71 -9.42
C LEU A 42 -0.22 -0.79 -9.46
N GLY A 43 -0.81 -1.28 -10.55
CA GLY A 43 -1.08 -2.71 -10.74
C GLY A 43 0.17 -3.57 -10.72
N TYR A 44 1.22 -3.12 -11.43
CA TYR A 44 2.52 -3.79 -11.44
C TYR A 44 3.08 -3.95 -10.03
N ARG A 45 3.10 -2.87 -9.24
CA ARG A 45 3.61 -2.89 -7.87
C ARG A 45 2.80 -3.78 -6.94
N ASP A 46 1.48 -3.76 -7.05
CA ASP A 46 0.57 -4.59 -6.25
C ASP A 46 0.85 -6.08 -6.46
N ALA A 47 1.11 -6.48 -7.70
CA ALA A 47 1.44 -7.86 -8.03
C ALA A 47 2.90 -8.21 -7.70
N ASP A 48 3.84 -7.40 -8.17
CA ASP A 48 5.27 -7.68 -8.14
C ASP A 48 5.82 -7.62 -6.71
N ILE A 49 5.68 -6.47 -6.05
CA ILE A 49 6.32 -6.24 -4.76
C ILE A 49 5.56 -6.96 -3.65
N TYR A 50 4.22 -6.93 -3.72
CA TYR A 50 3.37 -7.37 -2.62
C TYR A 50 2.73 -8.74 -2.84
N GLY A 51 2.75 -9.29 -4.06
CA GLY A 51 2.09 -10.55 -4.37
C GLY A 51 0.57 -10.51 -4.14
N LEU A 52 -0.03 -9.31 -4.18
CA LEU A 52 -1.44 -9.13 -3.89
C LEU A 52 -2.30 -9.65 -5.02
N ARG A 53 -3.47 -10.17 -4.67
CA ARG A 53 -4.55 -10.36 -5.64
C ARG A 53 -4.93 -9.01 -6.27
N PRO A 54 -5.47 -9.00 -7.51
CA PRO A 54 -5.87 -7.74 -8.15
C PRO A 54 -6.83 -6.96 -7.25
N GLN A 55 -6.53 -5.68 -7.00
CA GLN A 55 -7.34 -4.77 -6.19
C GLN A 55 -8.26 -3.88 -7.04
N VAL A 56 -8.45 -4.23 -8.32
CA VAL A 56 -9.17 -3.43 -9.31
C VAL A 56 -10.57 -3.02 -8.84
N ASP A 57 -11.33 -3.94 -8.25
CA ASP A 57 -12.68 -3.66 -7.74
C ASP A 57 -12.67 -2.67 -6.57
N GLN A 58 -11.65 -2.75 -5.72
CA GLN A 58 -11.48 -1.85 -4.59
C GLN A 58 -11.19 -0.42 -5.08
N TYR A 59 -10.28 -0.27 -6.05
CA TYR A 59 -9.99 1.04 -6.64
C TYR A 59 -11.17 1.59 -7.43
N ALA A 60 -11.88 0.74 -8.17
CA ALA A 60 -13.10 1.11 -8.87
C ALA A 60 -14.14 1.66 -7.89
N TYR A 61 -14.37 0.98 -6.77
CA TYR A 61 -15.30 1.45 -5.74
C TYR A 61 -14.90 2.82 -5.17
N GLN A 62 -13.63 2.99 -4.77
CA GLN A 62 -13.16 4.21 -4.13
C GLN A 62 -13.08 5.40 -5.10
N CYS A 63 -12.68 5.16 -6.35
CA CYS A 63 -12.52 6.20 -7.36
C CYS A 63 -13.80 6.52 -8.14
N ARG A 64 -14.89 5.76 -7.92
CA ARG A 64 -16.20 6.00 -8.56
C ARG A 64 -16.73 7.41 -8.30
N ALA A 65 -16.60 7.89 -7.08
CA ALA A 65 -17.02 9.23 -6.70
C ALA A 65 -16.33 10.34 -7.52
N PHE A 66 -15.18 10.04 -8.13
CA PHE A 66 -14.37 10.98 -8.90
C PHE A 66 -14.40 10.74 -10.42
N GLY A 67 -15.15 9.72 -10.89
CA GLY A 67 -15.38 9.46 -12.32
C GLY A 67 -14.24 8.78 -13.11
N VAL A 68 -13.31 8.09 -12.45
CA VAL A 68 -12.06 7.58 -13.07
C VAL A 68 -12.15 6.11 -13.57
N GLN A 69 -13.35 5.56 -13.76
CA GLN A 69 -13.58 4.10 -13.69
C GLN A 69 -12.99 3.22 -14.82
N ALA A 70 -13.21 3.50 -16.11
CA ALA A 70 -13.08 2.43 -17.12
C ALA A 70 -11.67 2.26 -17.74
N ALA A 71 -10.94 3.36 -17.97
CA ALA A 71 -9.59 3.31 -18.55
C ALA A 71 -8.53 2.89 -17.52
N SER A 72 -8.79 3.16 -16.24
CA SER A 72 -7.93 2.79 -15.11
C SER A 72 -7.92 1.28 -14.87
N GLU A 73 -9.06 0.61 -14.97
CA GLU A 73 -9.18 -0.84 -14.73
C GLU A 73 -8.35 -1.67 -15.72
N THR A 74 -8.46 -1.39 -17.02
CA THR A 74 -7.72 -2.12 -18.06
C THR A 74 -6.21 -1.90 -17.94
N THR A 75 -5.79 -0.66 -17.72
CA THR A 75 -4.39 -0.28 -17.56
C THR A 75 -3.79 -0.87 -16.27
N TYR A 76 -4.57 -0.86 -15.18
CA TYR A 76 -4.20 -1.52 -13.92
C TYR A 76 -4.00 -3.03 -14.10
N MET A 77 -4.96 -3.70 -14.75
CA MET A 77 -4.87 -5.14 -14.97
C MET A 77 -3.69 -5.52 -15.87
N ALA A 78 -3.36 -4.71 -16.88
CA ALA A 78 -2.16 -4.92 -17.70
C ALA A 78 -0.89 -4.91 -16.84
N GLY A 79 -0.71 -3.88 -16.02
CA GLY A 79 0.43 -3.80 -15.10
C GLY A 79 0.46 -4.94 -14.09
N TRP A 80 -0.70 -5.30 -13.52
CA TRP A 80 -0.82 -6.39 -12.56
C TRP A 80 -0.39 -7.74 -13.16
N VAL A 81 -0.82 -8.04 -14.39
CA VAL A 81 -0.42 -9.29 -15.07
C VAL A 81 1.09 -9.35 -15.27
N ASP A 82 1.72 -8.24 -15.68
CA ASP A 82 3.16 -8.18 -15.88
C ASP A 82 3.93 -8.30 -14.55
N GLY A 83 3.52 -7.56 -13.52
CA GLY A 83 4.11 -7.67 -12.18
C GLY A 83 3.95 -9.06 -11.56
N PHE A 84 2.82 -9.74 -11.82
CA PHE A 84 2.60 -11.09 -11.29
C PHE A 84 3.50 -12.14 -11.95
N ARG A 85 3.88 -11.95 -13.22
CA ARG A 85 4.88 -12.81 -13.88
C ARG A 85 6.25 -12.67 -13.23
N GLU A 86 6.64 -11.46 -12.88
CA GLU A 86 7.89 -11.17 -12.18
C GLU A 86 7.89 -11.74 -10.75
N TRP A 87 6.78 -11.57 -10.02
CA TRP A 87 6.59 -12.20 -8.72
C TRP A 87 6.72 -13.72 -8.79
N ASN A 88 6.05 -14.38 -9.74
CA ASN A 88 6.16 -15.83 -9.93
C ASN A 88 7.58 -16.26 -10.30
N THR A 89 8.30 -15.48 -11.12
CA THR A 89 9.69 -15.78 -11.45
C THR A 89 10.57 -15.77 -10.21
N ARG A 90 10.39 -14.81 -9.31
CA ARG A 90 11.16 -14.75 -8.05
C ARG A 90 10.74 -15.84 -7.04
N VAL A 91 9.44 -16.08 -6.89
CA VAL A 91 8.92 -17.01 -5.87
C VAL A 91 9.01 -18.46 -6.36
N MET A 92 8.49 -18.77 -7.55
CA MET A 92 8.48 -20.13 -8.11
C MET A 92 9.80 -20.50 -8.81
N GLY A 93 10.52 -19.54 -9.39
CA GLY A 93 11.84 -19.80 -9.98
C GLY A 93 12.89 -20.23 -8.95
N SER A 94 12.65 -19.96 -7.65
CA SER A 94 13.47 -20.50 -6.55
C SER A 94 13.28 -22.00 -6.31
N GLU A 95 12.17 -22.59 -6.79
CA GLU A 95 11.86 -24.01 -6.62
C GLU A 95 12.49 -24.90 -7.72
N CYS A 96 12.75 -24.35 -8.91
CA CYS A 96 13.29 -25.13 -10.03
C CYS A 96 14.80 -25.42 -9.92
N CYS A 97 15.54 -24.59 -9.19
CA CYS A 97 16.96 -24.80 -8.89
C CYS A 97 17.16 -25.20 -7.43
N GLY A 98 16.40 -26.20 -6.98
CA GLY A 98 16.82 -27.02 -5.84
C GLY A 98 18.23 -27.53 -6.11
N THR A 99 19.17 -27.08 -5.28
CA THR A 99 20.50 -27.67 -5.06
C THR A 99 20.47 -29.18 -5.29
N ARG A 100 21.12 -29.62 -6.37
CA ARG A 100 21.50 -31.00 -6.58
C ARG A 100 23.01 -31.09 -6.51
#